data_AF-T1GP41-F1
#
_entry.id   AF-T1GP41-F1
#
_cell.length_a   1.000
_cell.length_b   1.000
_cell.length_c   1.000
_cell.angle_alpha   90.00
_cell.angle_beta   90.00
_cell.angle_gamma   90.00
#
_symmetry.space_group_name_H-M   'P 1'
#
loop_
_entity.id
_entity.type
_entity.pdbx_description
1 polymer ?
#
loop_
_entity_poly.entity_id
_entity_poly.type
_entity_poly.pdbx_seq_one_letter_code
_entity_poly.pdbx_strand_id
1 'polypeptide(L)'
;MFHQLKEAFVLGIKDFMDQFDGYLTKLQPVKESTDEILTKVNSFNELFEKVYHKQKLLTRESILESRKDLKAVEMSVVNQLSSIMKTEIRKNLEDQATSLENSMLNVVRSQAQTPAPSIYDVQEQIKALLHQGHINKAFHQALIANDLALVEFTLDKADYKEVFNPCCLEQTVLLSLIQQISADMNNHNDIKQKYLSDSILNLDLTDSITREHAPKVLTELYKNCQSYLKLLPKSTLFNNVRMIMMAIQGMGVMI
;
A
#
# COMPACT_ATOMS: atom_id res chain seq x y z
N MET A 1 -86.67 -53.69 19.01
CA MET A 1 -85.59 -53.44 18.04
C MET A 1 -85.18 -51.97 17.99
N PHE A 2 -86.09 -51.02 17.71
CA PHE A 2 -85.76 -49.58 17.68
C PHE A 2 -85.21 -49.00 18.99
N HIS A 3 -85.65 -49.50 20.15
CA HIS A 3 -85.19 -48.98 21.44
C HIS A 3 -83.73 -49.31 21.73
N GLN A 4 -83.29 -50.53 21.42
CA GLN A 4 -81.91 -50.99 21.58
C GLN A 4 -80.97 -50.28 20.61
N LEU A 5 -81.42 -49.99 19.38
CA LEU A 5 -80.64 -49.22 18.41
C LEU A 5 -80.43 -47.78 18.89
N LYS A 6 -81.46 -47.16 19.48
CA LYS A 6 -81.36 -45.83 20.07
C LYS A 6 -80.39 -45.81 21.26
N GLU A 7 -80.45 -46.82 22.14
CA GLU A 7 -79.54 -46.93 23.28
C GLU A 7 -78.09 -47.15 22.84
N ALA A 8 -77.84 -48.05 21.89
CA ALA A 8 -76.52 -48.29 21.34
C ALA A 8 -75.93 -47.02 20.68
N PHE A 9 -76.77 -46.25 19.99
CA PHE A 9 -76.35 -44.98 19.39
C PHE A 9 -76.04 -43.90 20.44
N VAL A 10 -76.87 -43.78 21.48
CA VAL A 10 -76.64 -42.83 22.58
C VAL A 10 -75.37 -43.18 23.36
N LEU A 11 -75.15 -44.47 23.64
CA LEU A 11 -73.92 -44.95 24.27
C LEU A 11 -72.69 -44.70 23.37
N GLY A 12 -72.80 -44.98 22.07
CA GLY A 12 -71.73 -44.71 21.12
C GLY A 12 -71.37 -43.22 21.00
N ILE A 13 -72.38 -42.32 21.01
CA ILE A 13 -72.13 -40.88 21.07
C ILE A 13 -71.45 -40.51 22.38
N LYS A 14 -71.88 -41.06 23.51
CA LYS A 14 -71.28 -40.77 24.81
C LYS A 14 -69.81 -41.20 24.87
N ASP A 15 -69.51 -42.43 24.45
CA ASP A 15 -68.15 -42.94 24.40
C ASP A 15 -67.27 -42.13 23.44
N PHE A 16 -67.83 -41.67 22.32
CA PHE A 16 -67.14 -40.77 21.40
C PHE A 16 -66.85 -39.41 22.05
N MET A 17 -67.81 -38.82 22.75
CA MET A 17 -67.64 -37.53 23.44
C MET A 17 -66.59 -37.64 24.56
N ASP A 18 -66.60 -38.73 25.34
CA ASP A 18 -65.61 -38.96 26.40
C ASP A 18 -64.19 -39.13 25.82
N GLN A 19 -64.05 -39.82 24.68
CA GLN A 19 -62.77 -39.91 23.97
C GLN A 19 -62.32 -38.55 23.43
N PHE A 20 -63.25 -37.79 22.85
CA PHE A 20 -62.98 -36.46 22.32
C PHE A 20 -62.52 -35.48 23.41
N ASP A 21 -63.16 -35.49 24.58
CA ASP A 21 -62.74 -34.69 25.74
C ASP A 21 -61.35 -35.11 26.26
N GLY A 22 -61.06 -36.41 26.25
CA GLY A 22 -59.72 -36.93 26.56
C GLY A 22 -58.65 -36.46 25.57
N TYR A 23 -58.98 -36.33 24.28
CA TYR A 23 -58.09 -35.72 23.28
C TYR A 23 -57.91 -34.22 23.50
N LEU A 24 -58.97 -33.47 23.80
CA LEU A 24 -58.88 -32.03 24.09
C LEU A 24 -57.99 -31.74 25.30
N THR A 25 -58.10 -32.56 26.35
CA THR A 25 -57.30 -32.41 27.56
C THR A 25 -55.80 -32.65 27.30
N LYS A 26 -55.47 -33.57 26.38
CA LYS A 26 -54.07 -33.82 25.97
C LYS A 26 -53.45 -32.69 25.14
N LEU A 27 -54.26 -31.90 24.44
CA LEU A 27 -53.78 -30.77 23.62
C LEU A 27 -53.54 -29.49 24.45
N GLN A 28 -54.17 -29.37 25.62
CA GLN A 28 -54.03 -28.22 26.51
C GLN A 28 -52.59 -27.93 26.97
N PRO A 29 -51.79 -28.90 27.48
CA PRO A 29 -50.41 -28.64 27.90
C PRO A 29 -49.49 -28.24 26.74
N VAL A 30 -49.77 -28.71 25.52
CA VAL A 30 -49.02 -28.32 24.31
C VAL A 30 -49.29 -26.86 23.95
N LYS A 31 -50.54 -26.41 24.07
CA LYS A 31 -50.92 -25.02 23.85
C LYS A 31 -50.28 -24.09 24.88
N GLU A 32 -50.37 -24.43 26.17
CA GLU A 32 -49.77 -23.67 27.26
C GLU A 32 -48.23 -23.56 27.10
N SER A 33 -47.56 -24.67 26.77
CA SER A 33 -46.13 -24.66 26.48
C SER A 33 -45.77 -23.79 25.26
N THR A 34 -46.63 -23.74 24.25
CA THR A 34 -46.41 -22.91 23.04
C THR A 34 -46.55 -21.43 23.38
N ASP A 35 -47.55 -21.06 24.19
CA ASP A 35 -47.76 -19.68 24.64
C ASP A 35 -46.61 -19.19 25.53
N GLU A 36 -46.06 -20.05 26.40
CA GLU A 36 -44.86 -19.74 27.19
C GLU A 36 -43.63 -19.48 26.30
N ILE A 37 -43.42 -20.33 25.28
CA ILE A 37 -42.31 -20.15 24.34
C ILE A 37 -42.48 -18.84 23.57
N LEU A 38 -43.68 -18.55 23.08
CA LEU A 38 -43.97 -17.30 22.37
C LEU A 38 -43.69 -16.07 23.25
N THR A 39 -44.08 -16.13 24.53
CA THR A 39 -43.81 -15.06 25.49
C THR A 39 -42.31 -14.85 25.69
N LYS A 40 -41.54 -15.94 25.86
CA LYS A 40 -40.07 -15.87 26.00
C LYS A 40 -39.39 -15.31 24.75
N VAL A 41 -39.85 -15.70 23.55
CA VAL A 41 -39.34 -15.19 22.27
C VAL A 41 -39.62 -13.69 22.14
N ASN A 42 -40.81 -13.23 22.52
CA ASN A 42 -41.15 -11.81 22.48
C ASN A 42 -40.30 -11.01 23.48
N SER A 43 -40.12 -11.50 24.71
CA SER A 43 -39.23 -10.85 25.68
C SER A 43 -37.77 -10.83 25.23
N PHE A 44 -37.30 -11.89 24.58
CA PHE A 44 -35.96 -11.94 24.00
C PHE A 44 -35.80 -10.89 22.88
N ASN A 45 -36.78 -10.78 21.98
CA ASN A 45 -36.78 -9.76 20.92
C ASN A 45 -36.74 -8.33 21.50
N GLU A 46 -37.51 -8.05 22.57
CA GLU A 46 -37.45 -6.73 23.21
C GLU A 46 -36.07 -6.43 23.84
N LEU A 47 -35.44 -7.42 24.47
CA LEU A 47 -34.09 -7.27 25.00
C LEU A 47 -33.07 -7.07 23.88
N PHE A 48 -33.21 -7.83 22.80
CA PHE A 48 -32.35 -7.69 21.62
C PHE A 48 -32.45 -6.30 21.02
N GLU A 49 -33.65 -5.76 20.81
CA GLU A 49 -33.86 -4.40 20.31
C GLU A 49 -33.25 -3.34 21.24
N LYS A 50 -33.41 -3.49 22.56
CA LYS A 50 -32.80 -2.58 23.53
C LYS A 50 -31.27 -2.61 23.47
N VAL A 51 -30.67 -3.80 23.38
CA VAL A 51 -29.21 -3.96 23.28
C VAL A 51 -28.69 -3.41 21.95
N TYR A 52 -29.36 -3.74 20.85
CA TYR A 52 -29.02 -3.25 19.52
C TYR A 52 -29.06 -1.72 19.46
N HIS A 53 -30.12 -1.10 19.99
CA HIS A 53 -30.24 0.35 20.02
C HIS A 53 -29.17 1.01 20.91
N LYS A 54 -28.91 0.45 22.10
CA LYS A 54 -27.85 0.97 23.00
C LYS A 54 -26.48 0.89 22.34
N GLN A 55 -26.15 -0.25 21.73
CA GLN A 55 -24.88 -0.43 21.03
C GLN A 55 -24.74 0.53 19.85
N LYS A 56 -25.81 0.71 19.07
CA LYS A 56 -25.83 1.66 17.94
C LYS A 56 -25.52 3.10 18.38
N LEU A 57 -26.06 3.53 19.54
CA LEU A 57 -25.78 4.86 20.10
C LEU A 57 -24.33 5.00 20.57
N LEU A 58 -23.84 4.03 21.36
CA LEU A 58 -22.47 4.04 21.87
C LEU A 58 -21.43 4.01 20.73
N THR A 59 -21.64 3.17 19.72
CA THR A 59 -20.76 3.13 18.54
C THR A 59 -20.77 4.47 17.80
N ARG A 60 -21.94 5.13 17.66
CA ARG A 60 -22.03 6.45 17.04
C ARG A 60 -21.25 7.51 17.82
N GLU A 61 -21.37 7.53 19.13
CA GLU A 61 -20.65 8.47 20.00
C GLU A 61 -19.13 8.25 19.93
N SER A 62 -18.68 7.00 20.04
CA SER A 62 -17.25 6.63 19.94
C SER A 62 -16.66 7.01 18.57
N ILE A 63 -17.39 6.82 17.47
CA ILE A 63 -16.95 7.25 16.13
C ILE A 63 -16.83 8.78 16.04
N LEU A 64 -17.75 9.53 16.65
CA LEU A 64 -17.68 10.99 16.65
C LEU A 64 -16.51 11.52 17.47
N GLU A 65 -16.25 10.91 18.62
CA GLU A 65 -15.09 11.23 19.47
C GLU A 65 -13.77 10.92 18.75
N SER A 66 -13.65 9.70 18.21
CA SER A 66 -12.48 9.29 17.42
C SER A 66 -12.22 10.21 16.22
N ARG A 67 -13.28 10.72 15.56
CA ARG A 67 -13.15 11.70 14.48
C ARG A 67 -12.64 13.06 14.95
N LYS A 68 -13.00 13.50 16.17
CA LYS A 68 -12.48 14.75 16.74
C LYS A 68 -11.00 14.60 17.06
N ASP A 69 -10.60 13.48 17.66
CA ASP A 69 -9.21 13.20 17.99
C ASP A 69 -8.35 13.11 16.74
N LEU A 70 -8.84 12.44 15.68
CA LEU A 70 -8.15 12.36 14.39
C LEU A 70 -7.90 13.77 13.81
N LYS A 71 -8.88 14.67 13.87
CA LYS A 71 -8.73 16.05 13.40
C LYS A 71 -7.75 16.85 14.26
N ALA A 72 -7.72 16.62 15.57
CA ALA A 72 -6.78 17.28 16.46
C ALA A 72 -5.34 16.83 16.15
N VAL A 73 -5.13 15.53 15.91
CA VAL A 73 -3.84 14.97 15.48
C VAL A 73 -3.45 15.53 14.11
N GLU A 74 -4.35 15.54 13.13
CA GLU A 74 -4.13 16.12 11.80
C GLU A 74 -3.64 17.57 11.90
N MET A 75 -4.35 18.40 12.67
CA MET A 75 -3.97 19.79 12.90
C MET A 75 -2.60 19.92 13.59
N SER A 76 -2.31 19.06 14.57
CA SER A 76 -1.02 19.03 15.27
C SER A 76 0.12 18.68 14.31
N VAL A 77 -0.06 17.67 13.45
CA VAL A 77 0.95 17.24 12.47
C VAL A 77 1.21 18.35 11.45
N VAL A 78 0.16 18.97 10.91
CA VAL A 78 0.30 20.08 9.96
C VAL A 78 1.05 21.26 10.59
N ASN A 79 0.73 21.61 11.83
CA ASN A 79 1.42 22.68 12.55
C ASN A 79 2.88 22.34 12.86
N GLN A 80 3.16 21.11 13.30
CA GLN A 80 4.53 20.65 13.54
C GLN A 80 5.37 20.64 12.26
N LEU A 81 4.85 20.10 11.16
CA LEU A 81 5.52 20.11 9.86
C LEU A 81 5.79 21.53 9.38
N SER A 82 4.80 22.41 9.48
CA SER A 82 4.97 23.83 9.11
C SER A 82 6.03 24.52 9.96
N SER A 83 6.10 24.21 11.26
CA SER A 83 7.13 24.74 12.16
C SER A 83 8.52 24.20 11.81
N ILE A 84 8.64 22.88 11.61
CA ILE A 84 9.92 22.24 11.27
C ILE A 84 10.43 22.78 9.94
N MET A 85 9.59 22.85 8.91
CA MET A 85 9.98 23.43 7.61
C MET A 85 10.44 24.88 7.75
N LYS A 86 9.70 25.73 8.50
CA LYS A 86 10.12 27.12 8.72
C LYS A 86 11.48 27.21 9.40
N THR A 87 11.71 26.40 10.44
CA THR A 87 12.98 26.36 11.17
C THR A 87 14.11 25.87 10.26
N GLU A 88 13.91 24.80 9.51
CA GLU A 88 14.93 24.20 8.66
C GLU A 88 15.25 25.08 7.45
N ILE A 89 14.24 25.71 6.83
CA ILE A 89 14.45 26.70 5.76
C ILE A 89 15.22 27.90 6.29
N ARG A 90 14.83 28.43 7.44
CA ARG A 90 15.54 29.57 8.05
C ARG A 90 16.98 29.23 8.34
N LYS A 91 17.23 28.07 8.94
CA LYS A 91 18.58 27.58 9.23
C LYS A 91 19.41 27.42 7.95
N ASN A 92 18.85 26.77 6.91
CA ASN A 92 19.54 26.64 5.63
C ASN A 92 19.84 27.99 4.97
N LEU A 93 18.92 28.96 5.06
CA LEU A 93 19.16 30.32 4.56
C LEU A 93 20.22 31.07 5.36
N GLU A 94 20.25 30.91 6.69
CA GLU A 94 21.29 31.47 7.56
C GLU A 94 22.65 30.81 7.28
N ASP A 95 22.70 29.49 7.10
CA ASP A 95 23.90 28.74 6.70
C ASP A 95 24.39 29.14 5.30
N GLN A 96 23.47 29.36 4.35
CA GLN A 96 23.82 29.89 3.02
C GLN A 96 24.30 31.34 3.09
N ALA A 97 23.66 32.20 3.87
CA ALA A 97 24.05 33.61 4.02
C ALA A 97 25.44 33.73 4.65
N THR A 98 25.74 32.93 5.69
CA THR A 98 27.07 32.88 6.31
C THR A 98 28.10 32.25 5.39
N SER A 99 27.74 31.22 4.60
CA SER A 99 28.63 30.66 3.57
C SER A 99 28.93 31.66 2.45
N LEU A 100 27.93 32.45 2.02
CA LEU A 100 28.08 33.53 1.04
C LEU A 100 28.92 34.68 1.58
N GLU A 101 28.75 35.05 2.85
CA GLU A 101 29.54 36.09 3.52
C GLU A 101 31.01 35.64 3.67
N ASN A 102 31.25 34.41 4.11
CA ASN A 102 32.59 33.81 4.14
C ASN A 102 33.18 33.68 2.73
N SER A 103 32.36 33.34 1.73
CA SER A 103 32.78 33.32 0.33
C SER A 103 33.10 34.72 -0.20
N MET A 104 32.34 35.76 0.14
CA MET A 104 32.64 37.15 -0.23
C MET A 104 33.92 37.66 0.44
N LEU A 105 34.14 37.33 1.72
CA LEU A 105 35.40 37.64 2.41
C LEU A 105 36.61 36.93 1.77
N ASN A 106 36.42 35.71 1.26
CA ASN A 106 37.46 34.97 0.52
C ASN A 106 37.61 35.43 -0.95
N VAL A 107 36.55 35.92 -1.59
CA VAL A 107 36.52 36.45 -2.97
C VAL A 107 37.10 37.86 -3.04
N VAL A 108 36.96 38.70 -2.02
CA VAL A 108 37.69 39.99 -1.94
C VAL A 108 39.20 39.77 -1.83
N ARG A 109 39.63 38.59 -1.34
CA ARG A 109 41.04 38.18 -1.30
C ARG A 109 41.49 37.37 -2.52
N SER A 110 40.55 36.96 -3.38
CA SER A 110 40.81 36.07 -4.52
C SER A 110 40.01 36.55 -5.73
N GLN A 111 40.59 37.48 -6.50
CA GLN A 111 40.13 37.77 -7.85
C GLN A 111 40.32 36.53 -8.74
N ALA A 112 39.31 35.67 -8.86
CA ALA A 112 39.14 34.75 -9.99
C ALA A 112 37.74 34.11 -9.95
N GLN A 113 36.90 34.49 -10.93
CA GLN A 113 35.82 33.74 -11.57
C GLN A 113 35.13 32.60 -10.78
N THR A 114 33.88 32.80 -10.39
CA THR A 114 32.96 31.73 -9.96
C THR A 114 32.30 31.05 -11.16
N PRO A 115 32.38 29.71 -11.32
CA PRO A 115 31.36 28.94 -12.04
C PRO A 115 30.29 28.43 -11.06
N ALA A 116 29.11 28.17 -11.61
CA ALA A 116 27.97 27.48 -10.97
C ALA A 116 28.40 26.16 -10.27
N PRO A 117 27.61 25.62 -9.31
CA PRO A 117 27.86 24.32 -8.72
C PRO A 117 28.12 23.30 -9.83
N SER A 118 29.33 22.79 -9.83
CA SER A 118 29.83 21.93 -10.88
C SER A 118 29.16 20.57 -10.75
N ILE A 119 28.99 19.84 -11.85
CA ILE A 119 28.58 18.41 -11.82
C ILE A 119 29.48 17.60 -10.85
N TYR A 120 30.73 18.03 -10.66
CA TYR A 120 31.64 17.48 -9.65
C TYR A 120 31.11 17.56 -8.22
N ASP A 121 30.42 18.65 -7.84
CA ASP A 121 29.91 18.82 -6.47
C ASP A 121 28.80 17.80 -6.17
N VAL A 122 27.97 17.48 -7.16
CA VAL A 122 26.90 16.48 -7.03
C VAL A 122 27.48 15.06 -6.93
N GLN A 123 28.52 14.75 -7.70
CA GLN A 123 29.20 13.45 -7.63
C GLN A 123 29.89 13.22 -6.28
N GLU A 124 30.53 14.25 -5.71
CA GLU A 124 31.14 14.17 -4.38
C GLU A 124 30.08 14.01 -3.28
N GLN A 125 28.93 14.69 -3.40
CA GLN A 125 27.81 14.49 -2.47
C GLN A 125 27.25 13.06 -2.53
N ILE A 126 27.05 12.50 -3.74
CA ILE A 126 26.60 11.11 -3.91
C ILE A 126 27.60 10.14 -3.28
N LYS A 127 28.91 10.32 -3.53
CA LYS A 127 29.94 9.52 -2.88
C LYS A 127 29.84 9.61 -1.36
N ALA A 128 29.72 10.82 -0.80
CA ALA A 128 29.62 11.00 0.65
C ALA A 128 28.39 10.28 1.24
N LEU A 129 27.23 10.37 0.56
CA LEU A 129 26.01 9.68 0.97
C LEU A 129 26.16 8.15 0.94
N LEU A 130 26.80 7.60 -0.11
CA LEU A 130 27.08 6.16 -0.19
C LEU A 130 28.00 5.70 0.94
N HIS A 131 29.08 6.43 1.23
CA HIS A 131 30.00 6.08 2.33
C HIS A 131 29.35 6.16 3.72
N GLN A 132 28.35 7.02 3.89
CA GLN A 132 27.57 7.13 5.13
C GLN A 132 26.47 6.05 5.25
N GLY A 133 26.33 5.17 4.26
CA GLY A 133 25.26 4.17 4.21
C GLY A 133 23.89 4.74 3.85
N HIS A 134 23.81 5.99 3.40
CA HIS A 134 22.57 6.64 2.97
C HIS A 134 22.23 6.32 1.51
N ILE A 135 22.15 5.03 1.19
CA ILE A 135 22.00 4.50 -0.17
C ILE A 135 20.78 5.10 -0.89
N ASN A 136 19.59 5.08 -0.28
CA ASN A 136 18.39 5.68 -0.89
C ASN A 136 18.58 7.13 -1.29
N LYS A 137 19.19 7.94 -0.41
CA LYS A 137 19.38 9.37 -0.67
C LYS A 137 20.34 9.59 -1.84
N ALA A 138 21.40 8.80 -1.92
CA ALA A 138 22.35 8.86 -3.03
C ALA A 138 21.65 8.55 -4.38
N PHE A 139 20.85 7.48 -4.42
CA PHE A 139 20.10 7.11 -5.62
C PHE A 139 19.02 8.15 -5.98
N HIS A 140 18.26 8.65 -5.00
CA HIS A 140 17.30 9.74 -5.23
C HIS A 140 17.98 10.97 -5.83
N GLN A 141 19.13 11.38 -5.29
CA GLN A 141 19.88 12.53 -5.79
C GLN A 141 20.35 12.33 -7.23
N ALA A 142 20.82 11.13 -7.57
CA ALA A 142 21.22 10.79 -8.94
C ALA A 142 20.02 10.81 -9.91
N LEU A 143 18.89 10.23 -9.50
CA LEU A 143 17.70 10.10 -10.35
C LEU A 143 17.02 11.45 -10.59
N ILE A 144 16.97 12.35 -9.60
CA ILE A 144 16.35 13.67 -9.75
C ILE A 144 17.14 14.56 -10.72
N ALA A 145 18.45 14.35 -10.87
CA ALA A 145 19.27 15.06 -11.84
C ALA A 145 18.90 14.73 -13.30
N ASN A 146 18.16 13.63 -13.54
CA ASN A 146 17.76 13.14 -14.85
C ASN A 146 18.95 13.03 -15.84
N ASP A 147 20.13 12.68 -15.30
CA ASP A 147 21.37 12.47 -16.02
C ASP A 147 21.80 11.01 -15.85
N LEU A 148 21.73 10.24 -16.94
CA LEU A 148 22.08 8.83 -16.91
C LEU A 148 23.57 8.61 -16.61
N ALA A 149 24.46 9.54 -16.94
CA ALA A 149 25.87 9.44 -16.60
C ALA A 149 26.09 9.51 -15.08
N LEU A 150 25.29 10.33 -14.39
CA LEU A 150 25.30 10.42 -12.93
C LEU A 150 24.72 9.17 -12.27
N VAL A 151 23.66 8.60 -12.86
CA VAL A 151 23.13 7.31 -12.42
C VAL A 151 24.17 6.22 -12.59
N GLU A 152 24.79 6.08 -13.77
CA GLU A 152 25.84 5.08 -14.02
C GLU A 152 27.02 5.24 -13.05
N PHE A 153 27.44 6.47 -12.76
CA PHE A 153 28.43 6.76 -11.72
C PHE A 153 27.98 6.26 -10.33
N THR A 154 26.71 6.46 -9.98
CA THR A 154 26.15 6.00 -8.71
C THR A 154 26.09 4.47 -8.64
N LEU A 155 25.72 3.81 -9.75
CA LEU A 155 25.73 2.34 -9.85
C LEU A 155 27.14 1.75 -9.73
N ASP A 156 28.14 2.43 -10.29
CA ASP A 156 29.55 1.99 -10.21
C ASP A 156 30.14 2.17 -8.80
N LYS A 157 29.71 3.21 -8.07
CA LYS A 157 30.24 3.54 -6.73
C LYS A 157 29.49 2.87 -5.59
N ALA A 158 28.23 2.52 -5.76
CA ALA A 158 27.45 1.83 -4.74
C ALA A 158 27.89 0.36 -4.61
N ASP A 159 28.00 -0.15 -3.38
CA ASP A 159 28.16 -1.59 -3.19
C ASP A 159 26.83 -2.29 -3.50
N TYR A 160 26.84 -3.07 -4.58
CA TYR A 160 25.70 -3.86 -5.01
C TYR A 160 25.07 -4.71 -3.88
N LYS A 161 25.89 -5.28 -2.99
CA LYS A 161 25.39 -6.13 -1.91
C LYS A 161 24.62 -5.31 -0.87
N GLU A 162 25.10 -4.12 -0.56
CA GLU A 162 24.42 -3.20 0.36
C GLU A 162 23.13 -2.65 -0.26
N VAL A 163 23.06 -2.54 -1.58
CA VAL A 163 21.85 -2.06 -2.27
C VAL A 163 20.72 -3.09 -2.23
N PHE A 164 21.01 -4.37 -2.51
CA PHE A 164 19.97 -5.39 -2.74
C PHE A 164 19.90 -6.52 -1.68
N ASN A 165 20.78 -6.55 -0.67
CA ASN A 165 20.80 -7.63 0.32
C ASN A 165 20.99 -7.15 1.79
N PRO A 166 19.91 -6.84 2.53
CA PRO A 166 18.51 -6.75 2.07
C PRO A 166 18.29 -5.54 1.15
N CYS A 167 17.25 -5.55 0.32
CA CYS A 167 16.98 -4.42 -0.56
C CYS A 167 16.72 -3.15 0.24
N CYS A 168 17.64 -2.19 0.15
CA CYS A 168 17.52 -0.91 0.82
C CYS A 168 16.70 0.08 0.00
N LEU A 169 16.58 -0.08 -1.31
CA LEU A 169 15.95 0.92 -2.18
C LEU A 169 14.42 1.00 -1.99
N GLU A 170 13.91 2.22 -1.90
CA GLU A 170 12.47 2.50 -1.89
C GLU A 170 11.82 2.15 -3.24
N GLN A 171 10.53 1.80 -3.22
CA GLN A 171 9.80 1.41 -4.43
C GLN A 171 9.78 2.51 -5.52
N THR A 172 9.68 3.78 -5.11
CA THR A 172 9.78 4.92 -6.02
C THR A 172 11.14 5.00 -6.69
N VAL A 173 12.22 4.76 -5.94
CA VAL A 173 13.60 4.73 -6.45
C VAL A 173 13.78 3.58 -7.44
N LEU A 174 13.27 2.38 -7.12
CA LEU A 174 13.32 1.22 -8.01
C LEU A 174 12.61 1.50 -9.34
N LEU A 175 11.40 2.06 -9.30
CA LEU A 175 10.64 2.41 -10.51
C LEU A 175 11.36 3.48 -11.35
N SER A 176 11.87 4.53 -10.71
CA SER A 176 12.63 5.58 -11.41
C SER A 176 13.94 5.05 -11.99
N LEU A 177 14.63 4.15 -11.30
CA LEU A 177 15.86 3.51 -11.79
C LEU A 177 15.56 2.62 -13.01
N ILE A 178 14.51 1.80 -12.94
CA ILE A 178 14.03 1.01 -14.08
C ILE A 178 13.72 1.93 -15.26
N GLN A 179 12.97 3.00 -15.02
CA GLN A 179 12.58 3.95 -16.07
C GLN A 179 13.81 4.59 -16.73
N GLN A 180 14.76 5.12 -15.96
CA GLN A 180 15.94 5.81 -16.51
C GLN A 180 16.89 4.87 -17.24
N ILE A 181 17.17 3.68 -16.71
CA ILE A 181 17.97 2.67 -17.42
C ILE A 181 17.26 2.26 -18.72
N SER A 182 15.94 2.06 -18.68
CA SER A 182 15.18 1.64 -19.86
C SER A 182 15.11 2.71 -20.95
N ALA A 183 15.25 3.99 -20.61
CA ALA A 183 15.14 5.09 -21.57
C ALA A 183 16.31 5.14 -22.55
N ASP A 184 17.50 4.67 -22.17
CA ASP A 184 18.65 4.53 -23.06
C ASP A 184 19.26 3.12 -22.99
N MET A 185 18.63 2.21 -23.74
CA MET A 185 19.14 0.86 -23.95
C MET A 185 20.26 0.81 -25.02
N ASN A 186 20.56 1.88 -25.75
CA ASN A 186 21.57 1.82 -26.81
C ASN A 186 22.98 1.66 -26.23
N ASN A 187 23.25 2.31 -25.10
CA ASN A 187 24.50 2.17 -24.36
C ASN A 187 24.37 1.16 -23.20
N HIS A 188 23.53 0.11 -23.35
CA HIS A 188 23.28 -0.85 -22.28
C HIS A 188 24.51 -1.73 -21.99
N ASN A 189 24.84 -1.91 -20.70
CA ASN A 189 26.03 -2.60 -20.23
C ASN A 189 25.71 -3.56 -19.06
N ASP A 190 26.70 -4.35 -18.61
CA ASP A 190 26.52 -5.37 -17.58
C ASP A 190 26.04 -4.79 -16.23
N ILE A 191 26.56 -3.62 -15.82
CA ILE A 191 26.17 -2.98 -14.56
C ILE A 191 24.70 -2.58 -14.62
N LYS A 192 24.28 -1.88 -15.68
CA LYS A 192 22.88 -1.50 -15.89
C LYS A 192 21.97 -2.72 -15.98
N GLN A 193 22.38 -3.77 -16.68
CA GLN A 193 21.62 -5.01 -16.77
C GLN A 193 21.42 -5.65 -15.39
N LYS A 194 22.47 -5.69 -14.57
CA LYS A 194 22.44 -6.29 -13.24
C LYS A 194 21.50 -5.53 -12.31
N TYR A 195 21.65 -4.20 -12.22
CA TYR A 195 20.77 -3.34 -11.43
C TYR A 195 19.33 -3.38 -11.92
N LEU A 196 19.10 -3.39 -13.23
CA LEU A 196 17.76 -3.48 -13.81
C LEU A 196 17.08 -4.80 -13.42
N SER A 197 17.81 -5.91 -13.47
CA SER A 197 17.28 -7.25 -13.13
C SER A 197 16.85 -7.32 -11.67
N ASP A 198 17.72 -6.94 -10.73
CA ASP A 198 17.37 -7.00 -9.30
C ASP A 198 16.39 -5.91 -8.89
N SER A 199 16.34 -4.77 -9.57
CA SER A 199 15.30 -3.76 -9.32
C SER A 199 13.93 -4.32 -9.62
N ILE A 200 13.77 -5.06 -10.72
CA ILE A 200 12.51 -5.71 -11.08
C ILE A 200 12.13 -6.80 -10.07
N LEU A 201 13.10 -7.61 -9.61
CA LEU A 201 12.85 -8.67 -8.65
C LEU A 201 12.44 -8.15 -7.26
N ASN A 202 12.86 -6.95 -6.90
CA ASN A 202 12.54 -6.31 -5.61
C ASN A 202 11.33 -5.36 -5.68
N LEU A 203 10.61 -5.32 -6.81
CA LEU A 203 9.34 -4.58 -6.89
C LEU A 203 8.27 -5.29 -6.06
N ASP A 204 7.61 -4.52 -5.19
CA ASP A 204 6.48 -4.98 -4.40
C ASP A 204 5.17 -4.52 -5.05
N LEU A 205 4.52 -5.42 -5.81
CA LEU A 205 3.25 -5.12 -6.48
C LEU A 205 2.07 -4.96 -5.51
N THR A 206 2.25 -5.21 -4.22
CA THR A 206 1.24 -4.97 -3.18
C THR A 206 1.26 -3.53 -2.66
N ASP A 207 2.39 -2.82 -2.82
CA ASP A 207 2.54 -1.41 -2.48
C ASP A 207 1.64 -0.51 -3.35
N SER A 208 1.03 0.50 -2.74
CA SER A 208 0.05 1.36 -3.42
C SER A 208 0.64 2.16 -4.56
N ILE A 209 1.85 2.69 -4.39
CA ILE A 209 2.54 3.53 -5.39
C ILE A 209 3.00 2.64 -6.54
N THR A 210 3.56 1.49 -6.20
CA THR A 210 4.05 0.52 -7.18
C THR A 210 2.91 0.00 -8.05
N ARG A 211 1.78 -0.39 -7.46
CA ARG A 211 0.61 -0.84 -8.22
C ARG A 211 0.07 0.22 -9.18
N GLU A 212 0.17 1.50 -8.84
CA GLU A 212 -0.28 2.60 -9.70
C GLU A 212 0.68 2.87 -10.87
N HIS A 213 1.99 2.89 -10.63
CA HIS A 213 2.98 3.32 -11.62
C HIS A 213 3.69 2.18 -12.36
N ALA A 214 3.86 1.02 -11.74
CA ALA A 214 4.55 -0.13 -12.34
C ALA A 214 3.97 -0.55 -13.70
N PRO A 215 2.64 -0.55 -13.93
CA PRO A 215 2.12 -0.93 -15.24
C PRO A 215 2.68 -0.09 -16.38
N LYS A 216 2.67 1.23 -16.22
CA LYS A 216 3.20 2.14 -17.25
C LYS A 216 4.71 1.98 -17.44
N VAL A 217 5.47 1.89 -16.34
CA VAL A 217 6.93 1.76 -16.38
C VAL A 217 7.37 0.45 -17.02
N LEU A 218 6.72 -0.67 -16.65
CA LEU A 218 7.08 -2.00 -17.13
C LEU A 218 6.65 -2.24 -18.59
N THR A 219 5.52 -1.67 -19.03
CA THR A 219 5.14 -1.71 -20.45
C THR A 219 6.13 -0.92 -21.32
N GLU A 220 6.63 0.23 -20.84
CA GLU A 220 7.64 1.00 -21.56
C GLU A 220 8.99 0.28 -21.59
N LEU A 221 9.42 -0.30 -20.45
CA LEU A 221 10.59 -1.15 -20.38
C LEU A 221 10.50 -2.30 -21.39
N TYR A 222 9.36 -2.98 -21.48
CA TYR A 222 9.16 -4.08 -22.43
C TYR A 222 9.35 -3.63 -23.89
N LYS A 223 8.81 -2.47 -24.26
CA LYS A 223 8.99 -1.88 -25.62
C LYS A 223 10.46 -1.53 -25.89
N ASN A 224 11.16 -0.98 -24.91
CA ASN A 224 12.57 -0.61 -25.05
C ASN A 224 13.47 -1.85 -25.15
N CYS A 225 13.21 -2.88 -24.34
CA CYS A 225 13.85 -4.19 -24.47
C CYS A 225 13.60 -4.82 -25.84
N GLN A 226 12.34 -4.79 -26.33
CA GLN A 226 12.02 -5.33 -27.65
C GLN A 226 12.77 -4.60 -28.76
N SER A 227 12.87 -3.28 -28.67
CA SER A 227 13.60 -2.43 -29.62
C SER A 227 15.11 -2.73 -29.58
N TYR A 228 15.68 -2.86 -28.39
CA TYR A 228 17.08 -3.27 -28.18
C TYR A 228 17.40 -4.61 -28.85
N LEU A 229 16.58 -5.65 -28.63
CA LEU A 229 16.80 -6.98 -29.20
C LEU A 229 16.70 -6.98 -30.74
N LYS A 230 15.83 -6.13 -31.31
CA LYS A 230 15.72 -5.96 -32.78
C LYS A 230 16.94 -5.25 -33.37
N LEU A 231 17.46 -4.23 -32.68
CA LEU A 231 18.59 -3.43 -33.15
C LEU A 231 19.94 -4.11 -32.95
N LEU A 232 20.10 -4.87 -31.85
CA LEU A 232 21.36 -5.47 -31.42
C LEU A 232 21.25 -6.99 -31.22
N PRO A 233 20.96 -7.78 -32.28
CA PRO A 233 20.73 -9.23 -32.17
C PRO A 233 21.98 -10.03 -31.77
N LYS A 234 23.17 -9.44 -31.85
CA LYS A 234 24.46 -10.07 -31.48
C LYS A 234 25.02 -9.58 -30.14
N SER A 235 24.23 -8.83 -29.36
CA SER A 235 24.67 -8.35 -28.05
C SER A 235 24.94 -9.53 -27.09
N THR A 236 25.98 -9.40 -26.27
CA THR A 236 26.27 -10.35 -25.18
C THR A 236 25.14 -10.39 -24.15
N LEU A 237 24.41 -9.28 -23.98
CA LEU A 237 23.28 -9.13 -23.06
C LEU A 237 21.94 -9.59 -23.64
N PHE A 238 21.90 -10.09 -24.88
CA PHE A 238 20.67 -10.46 -25.58
C PHE A 238 19.80 -11.41 -24.75
N ASN A 239 20.40 -12.47 -24.20
CA ASN A 239 19.66 -13.45 -23.38
C ASN A 239 19.18 -12.83 -22.06
N ASN A 240 19.97 -11.96 -21.43
CA ASN A 240 19.62 -11.29 -20.19
C ASN A 240 18.43 -10.35 -20.37
N VAL A 241 18.45 -9.52 -21.42
CA VAL A 241 17.33 -8.64 -21.77
C VAL A 241 16.09 -9.45 -22.13
N ARG A 242 16.23 -10.58 -22.83
CA ARG A 242 15.11 -11.49 -23.11
C ARG A 242 14.51 -12.07 -21.82
N MET A 243 15.33 -12.44 -20.85
CA MET A 243 14.84 -12.92 -19.54
C MET A 243 14.06 -11.84 -18.79
N ILE A 244 14.50 -10.58 -18.84
CA ILE A 244 13.74 -9.45 -18.29
C ILE A 244 12.35 -9.38 -18.93
N MET A 245 12.25 -9.46 -20.25
CA MET A 245 10.95 -9.42 -20.93
C MET A 245 10.01 -10.56 -20.48
N MET A 246 10.55 -11.76 -20.26
CA MET A 246 9.76 -12.90 -19.74
C MET A 246 9.33 -12.66 -18.28
N ALA A 247 10.19 -12.08 -17.44
CA ALA A 247 9.85 -11.73 -16.07
C ALA A 247 8.71 -10.69 -16.02
N ILE A 248 8.76 -9.67 -16.87
CA ILE A 248 7.70 -8.65 -16.97
C ILE A 248 6.35 -9.29 -17.36
N GLN A 249 6.36 -10.19 -18.35
CA GLN A 249 5.17 -10.94 -18.76
C GLN A 249 4.62 -11.81 -17.62
N GLY A 250 5.50 -12.44 -16.83
CA GLY A 250 5.13 -13.27 -15.68
C GLY A 250 4.48 -12.49 -14.54
N MET A 251 4.74 -11.19 -14.41
CA MET A 251 4.16 -10.33 -13.37
C MET A 251 2.69 -9.94 -13.62
N GLY A 252 2.09 -10.35 -14.74
CA GLY A 252 0.66 -10.13 -15.01
C GLY A 252 0.27 -8.66 -15.24
N VAL A 253 1.27 -7.79 -15.42
CA VAL A 253 1.08 -6.41 -15.84
C VAL A 253 0.57 -6.44 -17.28
N MET A 254 -0.57 -5.80 -17.57
CA MET A 254 -1.08 -5.70 -18.95
C MET A 254 -0.05 -4.97 -19.83
N ILE A 255 0.66 -5.73 -20.66
CA ILE A 255 1.61 -5.24 -21.68
C ILE A 255 0.86 -4.85 -22.94
#